data_AF-C6TGB8-F1
#
_entry.id   AF-C6TGB8-F1
#
_cell.length_a   1.000
_cell.length_b   1.000
_cell.length_c   1.000
_cell.angle_alpha   90.00
_cell.angle_beta   90.00
_cell.angle_gamma   90.00
#
_symmetry.space_group_name_H-M   'P 1'
#
loop_
_entity.id
_entity.type
_entity.pdbx_description
1 polymer ?
#
loop_
_entity_poly.entity_id
_entity_poly.type
_entity_poly.pdbx_seq_one_letter_code
_entity_poly.pdbx_strand_id
1 'polypeptide(L)'
;MGVDLRQVVAGVLTLTMFVMLIHMIKRDHFDAVHDKLPGTEDVGFESTNFDTTHVRKNIGIWKGDADELNPCWAKPSEDNAETEGFVTFSLTNGPEYHISQIADAVLVARSLGATLVIPDIRGSQPGDKRNFEDIYDANVFMKSMEGVVRVVKDLPSHVTTHKIAAVKVPNRVTEEYIAQHVEPIYRSKGSVRLATYFPSINMKKAGEKSDADSVACLAMYGSLELQQETHDLVDSMVERLKTLSRKSDGQFIAVDLRVEMLNKKGCQGSDSEKEKSCFNAQEVAVFLRKIGFEKDTTIYVTQSRWDESLDSLKDLFPKTYTKESIIPADKKKKFLDSEDSELEKVIDFYISSESDVFVPAISGLFYANVAGKRIGSGKSQILVPANIPDSSASASSFLSHYVSKKNHFAYSCYC
;
A
#
# COMPACT_ATOMS: atom_id res chain seq x y z
N MET A 1 18.03 -12.40 58.84
CA MET A 1 17.13 -11.73 57.87
C MET A 1 16.56 -12.80 56.96
N GLY A 2 15.43 -13.41 57.33
CA GLY A 2 14.74 -14.35 56.45
C GLY A 2 13.95 -13.56 55.43
N VAL A 3 14.20 -13.75 54.14
CA VAL A 3 13.36 -13.19 53.09
C VAL A 3 11.97 -13.82 53.22
N ASP A 4 10.94 -13.00 53.41
CA ASP A 4 9.56 -13.49 53.51
C ASP A 4 9.21 -14.19 52.20
N LEU A 5 8.82 -15.47 52.29
CA LEU A 5 8.46 -16.29 51.13
C LEU A 5 7.37 -15.62 50.28
N ARG A 6 6.50 -14.81 50.89
CA ARG A 6 5.47 -14.04 50.17
C ARG A 6 6.06 -12.96 49.28
N GLN A 7 7.13 -12.28 49.70
CA GLN A 7 7.81 -11.28 48.86
C GLN A 7 8.50 -11.93 47.66
N VAL A 8 9.09 -13.13 47.85
CA VAL A 8 9.69 -13.89 46.76
C VAL A 8 8.64 -14.28 45.71
N VAL A 9 7.50 -14.82 46.16
CA VAL A 9 6.41 -15.20 45.26
C VAL A 9 5.84 -13.98 44.52
N ALA A 10 5.65 -12.85 45.21
CA ALA A 10 5.18 -11.61 44.58
C ALA A 10 6.17 -11.08 43.53
N GLY A 11 7.48 -11.16 43.79
CA GLY A 11 8.52 -10.77 42.84
C GLY A 11 8.57 -11.66 41.59
N VAL A 12 8.35 -12.97 41.75
CA VAL A 12 8.28 -13.91 40.62
C VAL A 12 7.02 -13.67 39.78
N LEU A 13 5.89 -13.38 40.41
CA LEU A 13 4.64 -13.07 39.70
C LEU A 13 4.72 -11.76 38.90
N THR A 14 5.32 -10.71 39.45
CA THR A 14 5.54 -9.46 38.69
C THR A 14 6.52 -9.65 37.55
N LEU A 15 7.61 -10.40 37.75
CA LEU A 15 8.58 -10.68 36.68
C LEU A 15 7.93 -11.48 35.53
N THR A 16 7.16 -12.52 35.85
CA THR A 16 6.46 -13.33 34.83
C THR A 16 5.41 -12.50 34.09
N MET A 17 4.68 -11.62 34.77
CA MET A 17 3.74 -10.70 34.12
C MET A 17 4.45 -9.71 33.18
N PHE A 18 5.61 -9.18 33.57
CA PHE A 18 6.44 -8.33 32.70
C PHE A 18 6.97 -9.09 31.49
N VAL A 19 7.45 -10.33 31.68
CA VAL A 19 7.92 -11.18 30.56
C VAL A 19 6.77 -11.51 29.62
N MET A 20 5.56 -11.79 30.13
CA MET A 20 4.38 -12.01 29.30
C MET A 20 3.98 -10.75 28.51
N LEU A 21 4.01 -9.56 29.14
CA LEU A 21 3.74 -8.30 28.46
C LEU A 21 4.78 -8.01 27.37
N ILE A 22 6.07 -8.20 27.67
CA ILE A 22 7.15 -8.08 26.67
C ILE A 22 6.93 -9.10 25.55
N HIS A 23 6.58 -10.34 25.86
CA HIS A 23 6.29 -11.36 24.85
C HIS A 23 5.06 -11.01 24.01
N MET A 24 4.00 -10.43 24.59
CA MET A 24 2.83 -9.98 23.83
C MET A 24 3.19 -8.82 22.90
N ILE A 25 3.93 -7.82 23.39
CA ILE A 25 4.41 -6.69 22.58
C ILE A 25 5.35 -7.18 21.46
N LYS A 26 6.22 -8.14 21.76
CA LYS A 26 7.17 -8.71 20.79
C LYS A 26 6.51 -9.67 19.79
N ARG A 27 5.46 -10.41 20.17
CA ARG A 27 4.65 -11.22 19.25
C ARG A 27 3.77 -10.36 18.35
N ASP A 28 3.22 -9.27 18.88
CA ASP A 28 2.39 -8.35 18.11
C ASP A 28 3.21 -7.50 17.13
N HIS A 29 4.54 -7.39 17.33
CA HIS A 29 5.39 -6.56 16.47
C HIS A 29 6.58 -7.22 15.75
N PHE A 30 7.23 -8.29 16.24
CA PHE A 30 8.57 -8.66 15.71
C PHE A 30 8.98 -10.14 15.61
N ASP A 31 8.29 -11.14 16.18
CA ASP A 31 8.82 -12.52 16.15
C ASP A 31 8.13 -13.45 15.12
N ALA A 32 8.73 -13.55 13.93
CA ALA A 32 8.71 -14.77 13.12
C ALA A 32 10.03 -15.53 13.34
N VAL A 33 9.93 -16.64 14.07
CA VAL A 33 11.00 -17.57 14.51
C VAL A 33 11.56 -18.31 13.28
N HIS A 34 12.82 -18.06 12.89
CA HIS A 34 13.99 -18.94 13.03
C HIS A 34 13.79 -20.45 12.81
N ASP A 35 14.38 -20.98 11.73
CA ASP A 35 15.28 -22.13 11.84
C ASP A 35 16.30 -22.18 10.67
N LYS A 36 17.51 -22.60 11.00
CA LYS A 36 18.74 -22.65 10.16
C LYS A 36 18.71 -23.84 9.19
N LEU A 37 19.40 -23.74 8.03
CA LEU A 37 20.35 -24.75 7.48
C LEU A 37 21.04 -24.25 6.18
N PRO A 38 22.24 -24.78 5.82
CA PRO A 38 23.23 -24.13 4.95
C PRO A 38 23.25 -24.65 3.49
N GLY A 39 23.84 -23.88 2.59
CA GLY A 39 24.23 -24.37 1.25
C GLY A 39 24.41 -23.26 0.21
N THR A 40 25.59 -22.64 0.20
CA THR A 40 26.13 -21.85 -0.91
C THR A 40 26.61 -22.76 -2.03
N GLU A 41 26.13 -22.57 -3.26
CA GLU A 41 26.88 -22.91 -4.47
C GLU A 41 26.66 -21.82 -5.53
N ASP A 42 27.76 -21.15 -5.87
CA ASP A 42 27.89 -20.18 -6.96
C ASP A 42 27.69 -20.88 -8.31
N VAL A 43 26.76 -20.41 -9.13
CA VAL A 43 26.64 -20.82 -10.53
C VAL A 43 26.97 -19.62 -11.42
N GLY A 44 28.13 -19.71 -12.06
CA GLY A 44 28.67 -18.71 -12.97
C GLY A 44 27.79 -18.48 -14.20
N PHE A 45 27.73 -17.20 -14.60
CA PHE A 45 26.92 -16.70 -15.71
C PHE A 45 27.67 -16.89 -17.03
N GLU A 46 27.33 -17.94 -17.79
CA GLU A 46 27.83 -18.11 -19.16
C GLU A 46 26.97 -17.30 -20.15
N SER A 47 27.66 -16.53 -20.99
CA SER A 47 27.09 -15.57 -21.94
C SER A 47 26.64 -16.27 -23.23
N THR A 48 25.35 -16.56 -23.36
CA THR A 48 24.77 -16.98 -24.65
C THR A 48 24.33 -15.78 -25.49
N ASN A 49 24.95 -15.65 -26.66
CA ASN A 49 24.60 -14.71 -27.72
C ASN A 49 23.17 -14.97 -28.22
N PHE A 50 22.28 -13.98 -28.10
CA PHE A 50 20.91 -14.02 -28.62
C PHE A 50 20.79 -13.29 -29.95
N ASP A 51 20.20 -13.98 -30.93
CA ASP A 51 19.87 -13.53 -32.28
C ASP A 51 18.72 -12.49 -32.26
N THR A 52 18.91 -11.37 -32.95
CA THR A 52 18.13 -10.12 -32.82
C THR A 52 16.96 -9.99 -33.81
N THR A 53 16.47 -11.08 -34.41
CA THR A 53 15.48 -11.00 -35.49
C THR A 53 14.00 -10.88 -35.05
N HIS A 54 13.69 -10.78 -33.75
CA HIS A 54 12.30 -10.67 -33.24
C HIS A 54 11.85 -9.28 -32.74
N VAL A 55 12.45 -8.18 -33.22
CA VAL A 55 12.18 -6.80 -32.74
C VAL A 55 10.79 -6.23 -33.08
N ARG A 56 9.93 -6.92 -33.85
CA ARG A 56 8.66 -6.33 -34.35
C ARG A 56 7.40 -6.51 -33.48
N LYS A 57 7.49 -6.95 -32.22
CA LYS A 57 6.33 -7.09 -31.30
C LYS A 57 6.31 -6.14 -30.08
N ASN A 58 7.22 -5.16 -29.98
CA ASN A 58 7.35 -4.29 -28.80
C ASN A 58 6.19 -3.29 -28.60
N ILE A 59 5.39 -3.00 -29.64
CA ILE A 59 4.31 -1.98 -29.59
C ILE A 59 3.21 -2.32 -28.57
N GLY A 60 3.00 -3.60 -28.24
CA GLY A 60 1.95 -4.04 -27.31
C GLY A 60 2.35 -4.09 -25.83
N ILE A 61 3.64 -3.98 -25.50
CA ILE A 61 4.12 -4.11 -24.11
C ILE A 61 3.82 -2.84 -23.31
N TRP A 62 3.89 -1.70 -23.99
CA TRP A 62 3.63 -0.37 -23.42
C TRP A 62 2.17 0.10 -23.59
N LYS A 63 1.47 -0.39 -24.62
CA LYS A 63 0.09 0.00 -24.90
C LYS A 63 -0.89 -0.82 -24.07
N GLY A 64 -1.28 -0.26 -22.93
CA GLY A 64 -2.34 -0.77 -22.06
C GLY A 64 -3.26 0.30 -21.50
N ASP A 65 -3.16 1.56 -21.95
CA ASP A 65 -4.07 2.60 -21.51
C ASP A 65 -5.46 2.29 -22.09
N ALA A 66 -6.33 1.78 -21.23
CA ALA A 66 -7.77 1.74 -21.50
C ALA A 66 -8.31 3.17 -21.41
N ASP A 67 -9.51 3.41 -21.94
CA ASP A 67 -10.18 4.68 -21.70
C ASP A 67 -10.22 4.96 -20.18
N GLU A 68 -9.88 6.19 -19.81
CA GLU A 68 -10.02 6.65 -18.42
C GLU A 68 -11.46 6.39 -17.97
N LEU A 69 -11.61 5.64 -16.88
CA LEU A 69 -12.92 5.25 -16.41
C LEU A 69 -13.49 6.35 -15.53
N ASN A 70 -14.78 6.64 -15.67
CA ASN A 70 -15.42 7.64 -14.86
C ASN A 70 -15.78 7.05 -13.48
N PRO A 71 -15.73 7.85 -12.43
CA PRO A 71 -16.37 7.51 -11.16
C PRO A 71 -17.86 7.18 -11.35
N CYS A 72 -18.32 6.06 -10.79
CA CYS A 72 -19.74 5.70 -10.76
C CYS A 72 -20.27 5.36 -9.36
N TRP A 73 -19.62 5.90 -8.34
CA TRP A 73 -20.20 6.03 -7.01
C TRP A 73 -21.13 7.24 -6.97
N ALA A 74 -22.32 7.07 -6.40
CA ALA A 74 -23.23 8.17 -6.12
C ALA A 74 -23.02 8.66 -4.70
N LYS A 75 -23.25 9.97 -4.46
CA LYS A 75 -23.52 10.41 -3.11
C LYS A 75 -24.86 9.79 -2.69
N PRO A 76 -24.91 9.03 -1.60
CA PRO A 76 -26.14 8.42 -1.11
C PRO A 76 -27.12 9.49 -0.57
N SER A 77 -28.40 9.13 -0.34
CA SER A 77 -29.41 10.07 0.15
C SER A 77 -29.08 10.64 1.53
N GLU A 78 -29.49 11.90 1.77
CA GLU A 78 -29.40 12.60 3.06
C GLU A 78 -30.46 12.06 4.03
N ASP A 79 -30.24 10.89 4.65
CA ASP A 79 -31.24 10.32 5.58
C ASP A 79 -30.73 10.07 7.01
N ASN A 80 -29.49 10.44 7.33
CA ASN A 80 -28.97 10.14 8.65
C ASN A 80 -29.18 11.31 9.62
N ALA A 81 -30.01 11.09 10.64
CA ALA A 81 -30.09 11.95 11.81
C ALA A 81 -28.68 12.04 12.43
N GLU A 82 -28.07 13.23 12.38
CA GLU A 82 -26.78 13.47 13.00
C GLU A 82 -26.88 13.24 14.52
N THR A 83 -25.92 12.50 15.05
CA THR A 83 -25.75 12.30 16.49
C THR A 83 -24.61 13.18 17.01
N GLU A 84 -24.56 13.42 18.32
CA GLU A 84 -23.49 14.24 18.94
C GLU A 84 -22.14 13.49 19.07
N GLY A 85 -22.06 12.24 18.61
CA GLY A 85 -20.89 11.38 18.82
C GLY A 85 -19.84 11.46 17.72
N PHE A 86 -18.63 10.99 18.03
CA PHE A 86 -17.46 11.10 17.15
C PHE A 86 -16.82 9.75 16.85
N VAL A 87 -16.33 9.60 15.62
CA VAL A 87 -15.45 8.51 15.20
C VAL A 87 -14.05 9.09 14.98
N THR A 88 -13.06 8.52 15.68
CA THR A 88 -11.64 8.88 15.56
C THR A 88 -10.83 7.67 15.16
N PHE A 89 -9.67 7.86 14.53
CA PHE A 89 -8.77 6.78 14.16
C PHE A 89 -7.39 7.37 13.84
N SER A 90 -6.41 6.50 13.54
CA SER A 90 -5.11 6.92 12.99
C SER A 90 -4.86 6.18 11.68
N LEU A 91 -4.19 6.87 10.77
CA LEU A 91 -3.59 6.28 9.58
C LEU A 91 -2.26 5.64 9.97
N THR A 92 -1.97 4.45 9.46
CA THR A 92 -0.76 3.70 9.82
C THR A 92 -0.18 2.96 8.62
N ASN A 93 1.10 2.61 8.72
CA ASN A 93 1.85 1.69 7.85
C ASN A 93 2.18 2.20 6.44
N GLY A 94 1.39 3.10 5.86
CA GLY A 94 1.64 3.67 4.54
C GLY A 94 0.36 3.97 3.75
N PRO A 95 0.46 4.69 2.62
CA PRO A 95 -0.67 5.15 1.82
C PRO A 95 -1.59 4.02 1.34
N GLU A 96 -1.07 2.82 1.07
CA GLU A 96 -1.90 1.68 0.70
C GLU A 96 -2.83 1.24 1.84
N TYR A 97 -2.43 1.41 3.10
CA TYR A 97 -3.28 1.15 4.25
C TYR A 97 -4.22 2.32 4.51
N HIS A 98 -3.75 3.55 4.30
CA HIS A 98 -4.54 4.77 4.54
C HIS A 98 -5.84 4.79 3.73
N ILE A 99 -5.77 4.40 2.45
CA ILE A 99 -6.94 4.27 1.56
C ILE A 99 -8.01 3.36 2.17
N SER A 100 -7.59 2.24 2.73
CA SER A 100 -8.51 1.25 3.31
C SER A 100 -9.07 1.74 4.66
N GLN A 101 -8.21 2.28 5.51
CA GLN A 101 -8.56 2.82 6.83
C GLN A 101 -9.58 3.97 6.73
N ILE A 102 -9.40 4.87 5.76
CA ILE A 102 -10.34 5.97 5.49
C ILE A 102 -11.69 5.42 5.06
N ALA A 103 -11.73 4.44 4.15
CA ALA A 103 -12.97 3.85 3.71
C ALA A 103 -13.75 3.17 4.85
N ASP A 104 -13.07 2.38 5.69
CA ASP A 104 -13.70 1.75 6.85
C ASP A 104 -14.20 2.80 7.85
N ALA A 105 -13.42 3.84 8.13
CA ALA A 105 -13.80 4.88 9.07
C ALA A 105 -15.00 5.71 8.58
N VAL A 106 -15.03 6.04 7.28
CA VAL A 106 -16.16 6.73 6.65
C VAL A 106 -17.42 5.88 6.71
N LEU A 107 -17.33 4.59 6.39
CA LEU A 107 -18.50 3.69 6.44
C LEU A 107 -19.04 3.53 7.87
N VAL A 108 -18.15 3.38 8.86
CA VAL A 108 -18.52 3.33 10.28
C VAL A 108 -19.18 4.62 10.73
N ALA A 109 -18.57 5.78 10.46
CA ALA A 109 -19.10 7.07 10.87
C ALA A 109 -20.47 7.35 10.24
N ARG A 110 -20.63 7.03 8.94
CA ARG A 110 -21.90 7.13 8.24
C ARG A 110 -22.97 6.24 8.88
N SER A 111 -22.68 4.95 9.07
CA SER A 111 -23.64 3.97 9.62
C SER A 111 -24.12 4.35 11.02
N LEU A 112 -23.27 5.02 11.80
CA LEU A 112 -23.58 5.50 13.14
C LEU A 112 -24.21 6.90 13.18
N GLY A 113 -24.28 7.61 12.04
CA GLY A 113 -24.65 9.03 12.01
C GLY A 113 -23.69 9.92 12.82
N ALA A 114 -22.43 9.49 12.97
CA ALA A 114 -21.42 10.13 13.81
C ALA A 114 -20.56 11.11 13.00
N THR A 115 -19.96 12.09 13.69
CA THR A 115 -18.99 13.00 13.07
C THR A 115 -17.61 12.34 12.99
N LEU A 116 -17.02 12.34 11.80
CA LEU A 116 -15.67 11.85 11.56
C LEU A 116 -14.64 12.93 11.91
N VAL A 117 -13.61 12.58 12.68
CA VAL A 117 -12.48 13.48 12.96
C VAL A 117 -11.32 13.15 12.02
N ILE A 118 -10.68 14.16 11.45
CA ILE A 118 -9.47 13.99 10.61
C ILE A 118 -8.42 13.20 11.42
N PRO A 119 -7.87 12.11 10.85
CA PRO A 119 -6.95 11.24 11.56
C PRO A 119 -5.54 11.82 11.64
N ASP A 120 -4.80 11.44 12.68
CA ASP A 120 -3.34 11.56 12.70
C ASP A 120 -2.70 10.42 11.89
N ILE A 121 -1.48 10.65 11.38
CA ILE A 121 -0.67 9.60 10.76
C ILE A 121 0.39 9.15 11.76
N ARG A 122 0.45 7.84 12.03
CA ARG A 122 1.44 7.24 12.93
C ARG A 122 2.56 6.59 12.12
N GLY A 123 3.79 6.93 12.49
CA GLY A 123 4.99 6.38 11.89
C GLY A 123 5.35 5.00 12.45
N SER A 124 6.59 4.58 12.19
CA SER A 124 7.06 3.23 12.53
C SER A 124 7.47 3.08 14.00
N GLN A 125 7.92 4.15 14.64
CA GLN A 125 8.27 4.15 16.07
C GLN A 125 7.11 4.61 16.95
N PRO A 126 7.00 4.07 18.18
CA PRO A 126 6.07 4.60 19.16
C PRO A 126 6.33 6.09 19.45
N GLY A 127 5.36 6.94 19.16
CA GLY A 127 5.45 8.39 19.33
C GLY A 127 5.58 9.16 18.02
N ASP A 128 5.96 8.49 16.92
CA ASP A 128 5.96 9.09 15.59
C ASP A 128 4.53 9.49 15.22
N LYS A 129 4.29 10.79 15.11
CA LYS A 129 3.00 11.35 14.77
C LYS A 129 3.16 12.50 13.79
N ARG A 130 2.38 12.46 12.72
CA ARG A 130 2.25 13.52 11.72
C ARG A 130 0.81 14.00 11.65
N ASN A 131 0.66 15.23 11.17
CA ASN A 131 -0.65 15.78 10.83
C ASN A 131 -1.10 15.19 9.49
N PHE A 132 -2.41 15.09 9.28
CA PHE A 132 -2.97 14.67 8.01
C PHE A 132 -2.47 15.54 6.86
N GLU A 133 -2.40 16.85 7.10
CA GLU A 133 -1.95 17.88 6.15
C GLU A 133 -0.47 17.77 5.74
N ASP A 134 0.33 16.99 6.48
CA ASP A 134 1.72 16.74 6.09
C ASP A 134 1.80 15.90 4.80
N ILE A 135 0.76 15.10 4.50
CA ILE A 135 0.70 14.21 3.33
C ILE A 135 -0.48 14.56 2.41
N TYR A 136 -1.67 14.81 2.96
CA TYR A 136 -2.92 14.90 2.21
C TYR A 136 -3.57 16.27 2.32
N ASP A 137 -4.35 16.68 1.31
CA ASP A 137 -5.15 17.90 1.38
C ASP A 137 -6.42 17.67 2.22
N ALA A 138 -6.42 18.21 3.45
CA ALA A 138 -7.56 18.14 4.36
C ALA A 138 -8.84 18.79 3.80
N ASN A 139 -8.71 19.88 3.04
CA ASN A 139 -9.88 20.60 2.51
C ASN A 139 -10.52 19.80 1.38
N VAL A 140 -9.73 19.20 0.50
CA VAL A 140 -10.22 18.28 -0.54
C VAL A 140 -10.92 17.09 0.11
N PHE A 141 -10.31 16.48 1.12
CA PHE A 141 -10.93 15.38 1.86
C PHE A 141 -12.28 15.79 2.47
N MET A 142 -12.33 16.89 3.22
CA MET A 142 -13.58 17.37 3.83
C MET A 142 -14.66 17.67 2.78
N LYS A 143 -14.30 18.33 1.68
CA LYS A 143 -15.22 18.64 0.57
C LYS A 143 -15.76 17.38 -0.10
N SER A 144 -14.91 16.36 -0.28
CA SER A 144 -15.33 15.08 -0.88
C SER A 144 -16.39 14.36 -0.04
N MET A 145 -16.40 14.58 1.28
CA MET A 145 -17.32 13.96 2.24
C MET A 145 -18.62 14.73 2.48
N GLU A 146 -18.78 15.93 1.90
CA GLU A 146 -20.03 16.70 1.99
C GLU A 146 -21.24 15.88 1.50
N GLY A 147 -22.29 15.80 2.31
CA GLY A 147 -23.47 14.97 2.04
C GLY A 147 -23.28 13.46 2.30
N VAL A 148 -22.09 13.03 2.75
CA VAL A 148 -21.79 11.62 3.05
C VAL A 148 -21.60 11.40 4.53
N VAL A 149 -20.73 12.19 5.15
CA VAL A 149 -20.46 12.19 6.59
C VAL A 149 -19.92 13.56 6.99
N ARG A 150 -20.33 14.06 8.15
CA ARG A 150 -19.78 15.29 8.71
C ARG A 150 -18.33 15.07 9.13
N VAL A 151 -17.41 15.91 8.65
CA VAL A 151 -15.98 15.85 8.99
C VAL A 151 -15.55 17.10 9.76
N VAL A 152 -14.79 16.92 10.83
CA VAL A 152 -14.16 18.01 11.58
C VAL A 152 -12.65 17.79 11.70
N LYS A 153 -11.87 18.87 11.77
CA LYS A 153 -10.41 18.79 11.89
C LYS A 153 -9.96 18.22 13.22
N ASP A 154 -10.50 18.79 14.30
CA ASP A 154 -10.13 18.45 15.66
C ASP A 154 -11.31 17.94 16.45
N LEU A 155 -11.03 17.06 17.41
CA LEU A 155 -12.02 16.64 18.38
C LEU A 155 -12.40 17.85 19.27
N PRO A 156 -13.69 18.16 19.44
CA PRO A 156 -14.10 19.29 20.29
C PRO A 156 -13.61 19.15 21.74
N SER A 157 -13.23 20.28 22.34
CA SER A 157 -12.62 20.32 23.69
C SER A 157 -13.52 19.79 24.81
N HIS A 158 -14.84 19.78 24.62
CA HIS A 158 -15.79 19.23 25.59
C HIS A 158 -15.81 17.68 25.59
N VAL A 159 -15.28 17.03 24.56
CA VAL A 159 -15.21 15.57 24.46
C VAL A 159 -13.92 15.08 25.12
N THR A 160 -14.05 14.40 26.26
CA THR A 160 -12.89 13.85 26.97
C THR A 160 -12.40 12.54 26.31
N THR A 161 -11.13 12.47 25.92
CA THR A 161 -10.52 11.29 25.27
C THR A 161 -10.72 9.99 26.06
N HIS A 162 -10.73 10.04 27.40
CA HIS A 162 -10.97 8.88 28.27
C HIS A 162 -12.36 8.25 28.11
N LYS A 163 -13.33 8.95 27.51
CA LYS A 163 -14.67 8.43 27.24
C LYS A 163 -14.76 7.73 25.88
N ILE A 164 -13.73 7.80 25.05
CA ILE A 164 -13.71 7.20 23.72
C ILE A 164 -13.28 5.73 23.85
N ALA A 165 -14.16 4.81 23.48
CA ALA A 165 -13.82 3.39 23.50
C ALA A 165 -13.02 2.99 22.25
N ALA A 166 -11.92 2.27 22.44
CA ALA A 166 -11.17 1.68 21.34
C ALA A 166 -11.90 0.44 20.79
N VAL A 167 -12.09 0.37 19.48
CA VAL A 167 -12.80 -0.72 18.79
C VAL A 167 -11.97 -1.20 17.60
N LYS A 168 -11.80 -2.51 17.47
CA LYS A 168 -11.14 -3.12 16.30
C LYS A 168 -12.16 -3.40 15.19
N VAL A 169 -11.86 -2.97 13.97
CA VAL A 169 -12.69 -3.22 12.79
C VAL A 169 -11.87 -3.91 11.71
N PRO A 170 -12.42 -4.92 11.00
CA PRO A 170 -11.73 -5.52 9.87
C PRO A 170 -11.67 -4.53 8.71
N ASN A 171 -10.59 -4.61 7.92
CA ASN A 171 -10.56 -4.03 6.58
C ASN A 171 -11.77 -4.50 5.77
N ARG A 172 -12.42 -3.58 5.04
CA ARG A 172 -13.67 -3.83 4.31
C ARG A 172 -14.80 -4.21 5.27
N VAL A 173 -14.95 -3.41 6.33
CA VAL A 173 -16.03 -3.58 7.32
C VAL A 173 -17.41 -3.52 6.62
N THR A 174 -18.38 -4.29 7.10
CA THR A 174 -19.76 -4.30 6.58
C THR A 174 -20.73 -3.64 7.56
N GLU A 175 -21.89 -3.20 7.07
CA GLU A 175 -22.93 -2.61 7.91
C GLU A 175 -23.40 -3.57 9.01
N GLU A 176 -23.50 -4.86 8.71
CA GLU A 176 -23.86 -5.89 9.70
C GLU A 176 -22.82 -6.00 10.80
N TYR A 177 -21.54 -5.96 10.45
CA TYR A 177 -20.46 -5.98 11.45
C TYR A 177 -20.53 -4.72 12.34
N ILE A 178 -20.80 -3.56 11.75
CA ILE A 178 -20.94 -2.30 12.47
C ILE A 178 -22.11 -2.38 13.45
N ALA A 179 -23.30 -2.78 13.00
CA ALA A 179 -24.49 -2.90 13.82
C ALA A 179 -24.30 -3.89 14.98
N GLN A 180 -23.61 -5.00 14.74
CA GLN A 180 -23.43 -6.05 15.75
C GLN A 180 -22.31 -5.74 16.76
N HIS A 181 -21.20 -5.13 16.33
CA HIS A 181 -19.99 -5.03 17.15
C HIS A 181 -19.58 -3.61 17.52
N VAL A 182 -19.89 -2.62 16.68
CA VAL A 182 -19.43 -1.23 16.87
C VAL A 182 -20.55 -0.38 17.48
N GLU A 183 -21.75 -0.49 16.94
CA GLU A 183 -22.91 0.31 17.35
C GLU A 183 -23.27 0.15 18.84
N PRO A 184 -23.25 -1.06 19.45
CA PRO A 184 -23.55 -1.19 20.88
C PRO A 184 -22.55 -0.45 21.76
N ILE A 185 -21.27 -0.46 21.38
CA ILE A 185 -20.19 0.26 22.08
C ILE A 185 -20.38 1.76 21.90
N TYR A 186 -20.66 2.19 20.67
CA TYR A 186 -20.92 3.58 20.34
C TYR A 186 -22.10 4.16 21.12
N ARG A 187 -23.25 3.46 21.14
CA ARG A 187 -24.43 3.87 21.94
C ARG A 187 -24.14 3.97 23.43
N SER A 188 -23.25 3.13 23.96
CA SER A 188 -22.87 3.15 25.37
C SER A 188 -21.90 4.28 25.72
N LYS A 189 -21.03 4.68 24.79
CA LYS A 189 -19.88 5.58 25.06
C LYS A 189 -19.97 6.94 24.38
N GLY A 190 -20.87 7.10 23.43
CA GLY A 190 -21.04 8.28 22.58
C GLY A 190 -20.00 8.40 21.47
N SER A 191 -18.74 8.02 21.70
CA SER A 191 -17.67 8.12 20.70
C SER A 191 -16.78 6.90 20.70
N VAL A 192 -16.22 6.55 19.54
CA VAL A 192 -15.33 5.40 19.35
C VAL A 192 -14.02 5.79 18.66
N ARG A 193 -12.96 5.06 19.00
CA ARG A 193 -11.67 5.12 18.31
C ARG A 193 -11.42 3.82 17.58
N LEU A 194 -11.36 3.88 16.26
CA LEU A 194 -11.18 2.70 15.43
C LEU A 194 -9.69 2.33 15.34
N ALA A 195 -9.45 1.03 15.30
CA ALA A 195 -8.19 0.43 14.89
C ALA A 195 -8.48 -0.64 13.83
N THR A 196 -8.19 -0.33 12.56
CA THR A 196 -8.40 -1.26 11.46
C THR A 196 -7.35 -2.37 11.51
N TYR A 197 -7.78 -3.62 11.42
CA TYR A 197 -6.91 -4.78 11.22
C TYR A 197 -7.18 -5.41 9.85
N PHE A 198 -6.16 -6.07 9.28
CA PHE A 198 -6.19 -6.55 7.90
C PHE A 198 -6.18 -8.08 7.87
N PRO A 199 -7.32 -8.76 8.05
CA PRO A 199 -7.38 -10.23 8.07
C PRO A 199 -7.05 -10.84 6.70
N SER A 200 -7.34 -10.12 5.62
CA SER A 200 -6.94 -10.48 4.26
C SER A 200 -6.58 -9.23 3.45
N ILE A 201 -5.73 -9.41 2.43
CA ILE A 201 -5.36 -8.38 1.44
C ILE A 201 -6.27 -8.41 0.20
N ASN A 202 -7.41 -9.11 0.28
CA ASN A 202 -8.22 -9.39 -0.89
C ASN A 202 -9.07 -8.17 -1.28
N MET A 203 -8.63 -7.46 -2.33
CA MET A 203 -9.40 -6.38 -2.97
C MET A 203 -10.23 -6.91 -4.16
N LYS A 204 -10.71 -8.15 -4.10
CA LYS A 204 -11.60 -8.66 -5.15
C LYS A 204 -12.97 -8.00 -5.06
N LYS A 205 -13.53 -7.71 -6.24
CA LYS A 205 -14.91 -7.28 -6.44
C LYS A 205 -15.86 -8.30 -5.82
N ALA A 206 -16.73 -7.84 -4.92
CA ALA A 206 -17.86 -8.61 -4.42
C ALA A 206 -18.96 -8.70 -5.49
N GLY A 207 -19.92 -9.62 -5.30
CA GLY A 207 -20.95 -9.94 -6.31
C GLY A 207 -21.83 -8.74 -6.70
N GLU A 208 -22.66 -8.26 -5.77
CA GLU A 208 -23.63 -7.19 -6.03
C GLU A 208 -23.16 -5.84 -5.48
N LYS A 209 -23.47 -4.76 -6.21
CA LYS A 209 -23.14 -3.37 -5.84
C LYS A 209 -24.16 -2.85 -4.83
N SER A 210 -23.69 -2.37 -3.68
CA SER A 210 -24.51 -1.76 -2.62
C SER A 210 -24.24 -0.26 -2.45
N ASP A 211 -25.09 0.44 -1.68
CA ASP A 211 -24.82 1.82 -1.27
C ASP A 211 -23.55 1.91 -0.41
N ALA A 212 -23.33 0.91 0.45
CA ALA A 212 -22.08 0.76 1.22
C ALA A 212 -20.85 0.67 0.29
N ASP A 213 -20.96 -0.01 -0.85
CA ASP A 213 -19.90 -0.03 -1.85
C ASP A 213 -19.69 1.34 -2.48
N SER A 214 -20.74 2.12 -2.74
CA SER A 214 -20.61 3.47 -3.29
C SER A 214 -19.86 4.41 -2.33
N VAL A 215 -20.17 4.34 -1.03
CA VAL A 215 -19.47 5.10 0.02
C VAL A 215 -18.01 4.66 0.13
N ALA A 216 -17.75 3.35 0.14
CA ALA A 216 -16.39 2.82 0.15
C ALA A 216 -15.61 3.24 -1.10
N CYS A 217 -16.22 3.21 -2.28
CA CYS A 217 -15.61 3.67 -3.53
C CYS A 217 -15.19 5.13 -3.47
N LEU A 218 -16.10 6.02 -3.03
CA LEU A 218 -15.80 7.44 -2.85
C LEU A 218 -14.63 7.65 -1.88
N ALA A 219 -14.65 6.98 -0.74
CA ALA A 219 -13.61 7.12 0.29
C ALA A 219 -12.26 6.50 -0.11
N MET A 220 -12.25 5.44 -0.93
CA MET A 220 -10.99 4.84 -1.39
C MET A 220 -10.34 5.63 -2.53
N TYR A 221 -11.15 6.15 -3.45
CA TYR A 221 -10.67 6.62 -4.75
C TYR A 221 -10.95 8.09 -5.05
N GLY A 222 -11.86 8.72 -4.32
CA GLY A 222 -12.31 10.09 -4.59
C GLY A 222 -12.10 11.08 -3.44
N SER A 223 -11.38 10.70 -2.37
CA SER A 223 -11.28 11.55 -1.17
C SER A 223 -9.86 11.88 -0.71
N LEU A 224 -8.84 11.08 -1.08
CA LEU A 224 -7.46 11.32 -0.67
C LEU A 224 -6.63 11.86 -1.83
N GLU A 225 -6.27 13.13 -1.74
CA GLU A 225 -5.33 13.79 -2.65
C GLU A 225 -4.10 14.27 -1.87
N LEU A 226 -2.93 14.28 -2.52
CA LEU A 226 -1.70 14.78 -1.91
C LEU A 226 -1.79 16.28 -1.67
N GLN A 227 -1.22 16.74 -0.56
CA GLN A 227 -0.98 18.17 -0.37
C GLN A 227 0.06 18.69 -1.37
N GLN A 228 -0.06 19.96 -1.75
CA GLN A 228 0.64 20.56 -2.89
C GLN A 228 2.14 20.26 -2.95
N GLU A 229 2.86 20.40 -1.83
CA GLU A 229 4.32 20.21 -1.85
C GLU A 229 4.72 18.77 -2.20
N THR A 230 3.96 17.78 -1.70
CA THR A 230 4.22 16.37 -1.98
C THR A 230 3.80 16.02 -3.40
N HIS A 231 2.69 16.59 -3.87
CA HIS A 231 2.24 16.48 -5.26
C HIS A 231 3.31 16.99 -6.23
N ASP A 232 3.79 18.23 -6.04
CA ASP A 232 4.81 18.86 -6.89
C ASP A 232 6.12 18.06 -6.92
N LEU A 233 6.50 17.47 -5.78
CA LEU A 233 7.65 16.58 -5.73
C LEU A 233 7.43 15.34 -6.61
N VAL A 234 6.33 14.62 -6.43
CA VAL A 234 6.02 13.42 -7.21
C VAL A 234 5.99 13.74 -8.71
N ASP A 235 5.34 14.83 -9.11
CA ASP A 235 5.30 15.27 -10.51
C ASP A 235 6.70 15.56 -11.06
N SER A 236 7.54 16.27 -10.30
CA SER A 236 8.92 16.55 -10.69
C SER A 236 9.74 15.27 -10.87
N MET A 237 9.49 14.25 -10.04
CA MET A 237 10.16 12.95 -10.12
C MET A 237 9.69 12.17 -11.35
N VAL A 238 8.38 12.14 -11.62
CA VAL A 238 7.79 11.52 -12.80
C VAL A 238 8.33 12.18 -14.07
N GLU A 239 8.36 13.51 -14.14
CA GLU A 239 8.89 14.25 -15.29
C GLU A 239 10.39 13.98 -15.51
N ARG A 240 11.15 13.84 -14.42
CA ARG A 240 12.56 13.45 -14.49
C ARG A 240 12.75 12.04 -15.05
N LEU A 241 11.95 11.08 -14.59
CA LEU A 241 11.96 9.71 -15.11
C LEU A 241 11.60 9.66 -16.60
N LYS A 242 10.56 10.41 -17.01
CA LYS A 242 10.18 10.57 -18.43
C LYS A 242 11.32 11.16 -19.26
N THR A 243 11.98 12.21 -18.76
CA THR A 243 13.14 12.83 -19.41
C THR A 243 14.32 11.86 -19.57
N LEU A 244 14.56 10.99 -18.59
CA LEU A 244 15.60 9.96 -18.67
C LEU A 244 15.24 8.83 -19.67
N SER A 245 13.95 8.68 -19.96
CA SER A 245 13.38 7.68 -20.86
C SER A 245 13.12 8.16 -22.30
N ARG A 246 13.82 9.20 -22.77
CA ARG A 246 13.70 9.71 -24.16
C ARG A 246 13.83 8.68 -25.28
N LYS A 247 14.54 7.57 -25.05
CA LYS A 247 14.69 6.49 -26.06
C LYS A 247 13.48 5.55 -26.12
N SER A 248 12.64 5.57 -25.09
CA SER A 248 11.42 4.78 -24.96
C SER A 248 10.20 5.72 -24.94
N ASP A 249 10.22 6.80 -25.72
CA ASP A 249 9.14 7.80 -25.81
C ASP A 249 8.68 8.39 -24.47
N GLY A 250 9.59 8.47 -23.50
CA GLY A 250 9.29 8.96 -22.15
C GLY A 250 8.67 7.91 -21.22
N GLN A 251 8.49 6.67 -21.66
CA GLN A 251 7.83 5.64 -20.87
C GLN A 251 8.77 4.97 -19.86
N PHE A 252 8.31 4.70 -18.65
CA PHE A 252 9.11 4.05 -17.62
C PHE A 252 8.33 2.99 -16.83
N ILE A 253 9.08 2.08 -16.21
CA ILE A 253 8.54 1.01 -15.36
C ILE A 253 8.74 1.38 -13.90
N ALA A 254 7.72 1.23 -13.06
CA ALA A 254 7.89 1.19 -11.61
C ALA A 254 7.85 -0.26 -11.12
N VAL A 255 8.89 -0.67 -10.41
CA VAL A 255 9.02 -2.01 -9.82
C VAL A 255 8.90 -1.89 -8.30
N ASP A 256 7.85 -2.49 -7.72
CA ASP A 256 7.75 -2.64 -6.27
C ASP A 256 8.66 -3.78 -5.81
N LEU A 257 9.90 -3.43 -5.46
CA LEU A 257 10.93 -4.34 -5.00
C LEU A 257 11.30 -3.96 -3.56
N ARG A 258 10.64 -4.58 -2.57
CA ARG A 258 10.92 -4.35 -1.14
C ARG A 258 11.92 -5.38 -0.62
N VAL A 259 13.21 -5.10 -0.80
CA VAL A 259 14.33 -6.00 -0.43
C VAL A 259 14.21 -6.51 1.00
N GLU A 260 13.89 -5.65 1.97
CA GLU A 260 13.70 -6.06 3.36
C GLU A 260 12.61 -7.11 3.56
N MET A 261 11.50 -6.99 2.81
CA MET A 261 10.39 -7.94 2.89
C MET A 261 10.72 -9.25 2.18
N LEU A 262 11.51 -9.19 1.10
CA LEU A 262 12.02 -10.38 0.40
C LEU A 262 12.94 -11.21 1.31
N ASN A 263 13.78 -10.53 2.09
CA ASN A 263 14.67 -11.15 3.06
C ASN A 263 13.90 -11.70 4.28
N LYS A 264 12.90 -10.95 4.79
CA LYS A 264 12.09 -11.35 5.97
C LYS A 264 11.08 -12.46 5.69
N LYS A 265 10.40 -12.43 4.53
CA LYS A 265 9.33 -13.40 4.22
C LYS A 265 9.84 -14.74 3.71
N GLY A 266 11.16 -14.94 3.60
CA GLY A 266 11.72 -16.15 3.02
C GLY A 266 11.11 -16.38 1.64
N CYS A 267 11.48 -15.54 0.66
CA CYS A 267 11.09 -15.75 -0.75
C CYS A 267 11.70 -17.00 -1.40
N GLN A 268 12.07 -17.99 -0.58
CA GLN A 268 12.45 -19.32 -0.98
C GLN A 268 11.17 -20.07 -1.34
N GLY A 269 11.10 -20.48 -2.61
CA GLY A 269 10.00 -21.29 -3.08
C GLY A 269 9.87 -22.52 -2.18
N SER A 270 8.69 -22.74 -1.60
CA SER A 270 8.34 -24.11 -1.24
C SER A 270 8.38 -24.90 -2.54
N ASP A 271 9.13 -26.01 -2.60
CA ASP A 271 9.15 -27.00 -3.70
C ASP A 271 7.80 -27.71 -3.92
N SER A 272 6.70 -26.97 -3.85
CA SER A 272 5.37 -27.40 -4.24
C SER A 272 4.94 -26.51 -5.39
N GLU A 273 4.21 -27.06 -6.36
CA GLU A 273 3.65 -26.44 -7.57
C GLU A 273 2.75 -25.19 -7.33
N LYS A 274 2.85 -24.55 -6.17
CA LYS A 274 2.24 -23.25 -5.85
C LYS A 274 3.04 -22.14 -6.52
N GLU A 275 2.35 -21.31 -7.31
CA GLU A 275 2.89 -20.10 -7.91
C GLU A 275 3.68 -19.28 -6.89
N LYS A 276 4.93 -18.97 -7.22
CA LYS A 276 5.81 -18.14 -6.40
C LYS A 276 5.15 -16.78 -6.16
N SER A 277 5.10 -16.33 -4.90
CA SER A 277 4.39 -15.10 -4.51
C SER A 277 5.29 -13.87 -4.38
N CYS A 278 6.59 -14.04 -4.53
CA CYS A 278 7.57 -12.96 -4.49
C CYS A 278 8.83 -13.25 -5.32
N PHE A 279 9.45 -12.19 -5.84
CA PHE A 279 10.55 -12.24 -6.79
C PHE A 279 11.65 -11.27 -6.40
N ASN A 280 12.91 -11.67 -6.55
CA ASN A 280 14.06 -10.82 -6.30
C ASN A 280 14.41 -9.95 -7.53
N ALA A 281 15.41 -9.07 -7.37
CA ALA A 281 15.83 -8.16 -8.44
C ALA A 281 16.26 -8.89 -9.71
N GLN A 282 17.01 -9.99 -9.58
CA GLN A 282 17.50 -10.79 -10.70
C GLN A 282 16.36 -11.46 -11.46
N GLU A 283 15.40 -12.04 -10.73
CA GLU A 283 14.21 -12.68 -11.33
C GLU A 283 13.35 -11.66 -12.07
N VAL A 284 13.13 -10.48 -11.49
CA VAL A 284 12.43 -9.37 -12.16
C VAL A 284 13.19 -8.92 -13.40
N ALA A 285 14.51 -8.81 -13.33
CA ALA A 285 15.35 -8.40 -14.46
C ALA A 285 15.24 -9.40 -15.63
N VAL A 286 15.37 -10.70 -15.33
CA VAL A 286 15.23 -11.77 -16.33
C VAL A 286 13.81 -11.80 -16.91
N PHE A 287 12.79 -11.65 -16.06
CA PHE A 287 11.39 -11.56 -16.48
C PHE A 287 11.19 -10.43 -17.49
N LEU A 288 11.57 -9.19 -17.13
CA LEU A 288 11.43 -8.01 -17.97
C LEU A 288 12.13 -8.18 -19.32
N ARG A 289 13.34 -8.75 -19.32
CA ARG A 289 14.09 -9.01 -20.55
C ARG A 289 13.41 -10.07 -21.42
N LYS A 290 12.91 -11.16 -20.83
CA LYS A 290 12.25 -12.25 -21.57
C LYS A 290 10.93 -11.82 -22.21
N ILE A 291 10.18 -10.91 -21.58
CA ILE A 291 8.93 -10.40 -22.17
C ILE A 291 9.14 -9.31 -23.22
N GLY A 292 10.37 -8.81 -23.40
CA GLY A 292 10.77 -7.95 -24.51
C GLY A 292 11.17 -6.52 -24.16
N PHE A 293 11.33 -6.16 -22.88
CA PHE A 293 11.88 -4.84 -22.54
C PHE A 293 13.35 -4.72 -22.91
N GLU A 294 13.70 -3.58 -23.50
CA GLU A 294 15.04 -3.29 -24.00
C GLU A 294 15.95 -2.74 -22.89
N LYS A 295 17.28 -2.89 -23.05
CA LYS A 295 18.28 -2.50 -22.04
C LYS A 295 18.21 -1.02 -21.62
N ASP A 296 17.70 -0.14 -22.47
CA ASP A 296 17.62 1.30 -22.26
C ASP A 296 16.28 1.77 -21.68
N THR A 297 15.41 0.81 -21.34
CA THR A 297 14.19 1.02 -20.55
C THR A 297 14.54 1.67 -19.21
N THR A 298 13.84 2.74 -18.87
CA THR A 298 13.98 3.40 -17.57
C THR A 298 13.15 2.68 -16.52
N ILE A 299 13.79 2.34 -15.40
CA ILE A 299 13.16 1.63 -14.28
C ILE A 299 13.32 2.46 -13.01
N TYR A 300 12.20 2.70 -12.34
CA TYR A 300 12.16 3.15 -10.96
C TYR A 300 11.95 1.96 -10.03
N VAL A 301 12.77 1.82 -8.99
CA VAL A 301 12.60 0.79 -7.96
C VAL A 301 12.18 1.44 -6.64
N THR A 302 11.28 0.78 -5.90
CA THR A 302 10.78 1.24 -4.59
C THR A 302 11.80 1.09 -3.45
N GLN A 303 13.06 1.48 -3.71
CA GLN A 303 14.16 1.49 -2.75
C GLN A 303 14.61 2.93 -2.47
N SER A 304 14.96 3.20 -1.21
CA SER A 304 15.39 4.53 -0.76
C SER A 304 16.73 4.92 -1.38
N ARG A 305 17.71 4.03 -1.23
CA ARG A 305 19.08 4.17 -1.73
C ARG A 305 19.47 2.95 -2.54
N TRP A 306 20.62 3.02 -3.20
CA TRP A 306 21.16 1.88 -3.93
C TRP A 306 21.62 0.79 -2.96
N ASP A 307 21.39 -0.47 -3.35
CA ASP A 307 21.81 -1.67 -2.64
C ASP A 307 22.37 -2.67 -3.67
N GLU A 308 23.38 -3.44 -3.30
CA GLU A 308 24.06 -4.40 -4.20
C GLU A 308 23.12 -5.47 -4.76
N SER A 309 22.03 -5.80 -4.05
CA SER A 309 21.02 -6.72 -4.55
C SER A 309 20.35 -6.24 -5.84
N LEU A 310 20.39 -4.93 -6.13
CA LEU A 310 19.87 -4.32 -7.34
C LEU A 310 20.83 -4.41 -8.54
N ASP A 311 22.09 -4.80 -8.34
CA ASP A 311 23.10 -4.78 -9.40
C ASP A 311 22.72 -5.70 -10.56
N SER A 312 22.17 -6.88 -10.27
CA SER A 312 21.64 -7.80 -11.28
C SER A 312 20.55 -7.18 -12.17
N LEU A 313 19.71 -6.28 -11.62
CA LEU A 313 18.72 -5.54 -12.38
C LEU A 313 19.37 -4.43 -13.21
N LYS A 314 20.33 -3.71 -12.63
CA LYS A 314 21.08 -2.66 -13.31
C LYS A 314 21.92 -3.18 -14.48
N ASP A 315 22.52 -4.35 -14.35
CA ASP A 315 23.31 -4.98 -15.41
C ASP A 315 22.46 -5.25 -16.65
N LEU A 316 21.18 -5.59 -16.44
CA LEU A 316 20.25 -5.79 -17.55
C LEU A 316 19.58 -4.51 -18.02
N PHE A 317 19.34 -3.56 -17.12
CA PHE A 317 18.69 -2.28 -17.36
C PHE A 317 19.47 -1.13 -16.68
N PRO A 318 20.53 -0.61 -17.32
CA PRO A 318 21.42 0.37 -16.70
C PRO A 318 20.76 1.68 -16.27
N LYS A 319 19.57 1.99 -16.79
CA LYS A 319 18.73 3.12 -16.38
C LYS A 319 17.78 2.76 -15.23
N THR A 320 18.31 2.08 -14.22
CA THR A 320 17.59 1.77 -12.99
C THR A 320 17.88 2.83 -11.93
N TYR A 321 16.84 3.36 -11.31
CA TYR A 321 16.89 4.52 -10.42
C TYR A 321 16.12 4.27 -9.11
N THR A 322 16.72 4.71 -8.01
CA THR A 322 16.12 4.72 -6.66
C THR A 322 15.63 6.13 -6.30
N LYS A 323 14.90 6.28 -5.19
CA LYS A 323 14.44 7.59 -4.69
C LYS A 323 15.59 8.60 -4.58
N GLU A 324 16.70 8.22 -3.96
CA GLU A 324 17.89 9.08 -3.81
C GLU A 324 18.39 9.67 -5.13
N SER A 325 18.33 8.91 -6.22
CA SER A 325 18.83 9.36 -7.51
C SER A 325 17.89 10.33 -8.23
N ILE A 326 16.57 10.27 -7.94
CA ILE A 326 15.53 11.02 -8.65
C ILE A 326 15.06 12.25 -7.86
N ILE A 327 14.99 12.17 -6.52
CA ILE A 327 14.57 13.29 -5.66
C ILE A 327 15.52 14.49 -5.86
N PRO A 328 14.99 15.71 -6.11
CA PRO A 328 15.79 16.94 -6.14
C PRO A 328 16.61 17.15 -4.87
N ALA A 329 17.86 17.61 -5.01
CA ALA A 329 18.82 17.65 -3.90
C ALA A 329 18.33 18.47 -2.70
N ASP A 330 17.63 19.59 -2.95
CA ASP A 330 17.05 20.48 -1.94
C ASP A 330 15.86 19.85 -1.18
N LYS A 331 15.21 18.84 -1.76
CA LYS A 331 14.07 18.12 -1.17
C LYS A 331 14.45 16.87 -0.39
N LYS A 332 15.64 16.31 -0.60
CA LYS A 332 16.10 15.05 0.06
C LYS A 332 15.99 15.09 1.59
N LYS A 333 16.39 16.21 2.20
CA LYS A 333 16.36 16.36 3.66
C LYS A 333 14.99 16.09 4.27
N LYS A 334 13.92 16.52 3.60
CA LYS A 334 12.54 16.36 4.08
C LYS A 334 11.94 15.00 3.74
N PHE A 335 12.21 14.50 2.53
CA PHE A 335 11.48 13.37 1.96
C PHE A 335 12.24 12.04 2.00
N LEU A 336 13.55 12.05 2.29
CA LEU A 336 14.41 10.86 2.27
C LEU A 336 15.29 10.72 3.51
N ASP A 337 15.78 11.84 4.06
CA ASP A 337 16.70 11.81 5.22
C ASP A 337 15.97 11.99 6.56
N SER A 338 14.64 11.95 6.58
CA SER A 338 13.86 11.97 7.83
C SER A 338 13.89 10.61 8.52
N GLU A 339 13.86 10.59 9.85
CA GLU A 339 13.83 9.34 10.63
C GLU A 339 12.58 8.48 10.35
N ASP A 340 11.50 9.13 9.93
CA ASP A 340 10.27 8.46 9.54
C ASP A 340 10.15 8.34 8.02
N SER A 341 9.89 7.10 7.56
CA SER A 341 9.82 6.70 6.15
C SER A 341 8.43 6.86 5.51
N GLU A 342 7.43 7.43 6.21
CA GLU A 342 6.08 7.58 5.65
C GLU A 342 6.06 8.37 4.33
N LEU A 343 6.84 9.45 4.22
CA LEU A 343 6.92 10.23 2.98
C LEU A 343 7.54 9.45 1.82
N GLU A 344 8.48 8.55 2.11
CA GLU A 344 9.07 7.68 1.11
C GLU A 344 8.06 6.69 0.54
N LYS A 345 7.20 6.12 1.41
CA LYS A 345 6.12 5.22 1.00
C LYS A 345 5.07 5.93 0.15
N VAL A 346 4.79 7.20 0.47
CA VAL A 346 3.92 8.06 -0.36
C VAL A 346 4.50 8.23 -1.77
N ILE A 347 5.78 8.56 -1.87
CA ILE A 347 6.46 8.68 -3.17
C ILE A 347 6.36 7.37 -3.95
N ASP A 348 6.69 6.24 -3.33
CA ASP A 348 6.63 4.92 -3.97
C ASP A 348 5.23 4.60 -4.51
N PHE A 349 4.19 4.85 -3.70
CA PHE A 349 2.81 4.55 -4.06
C PHE A 349 2.34 5.38 -5.26
N TYR A 350 2.62 6.68 -5.28
CA TYR A 350 2.15 7.56 -6.34
C TYR A 350 2.98 7.42 -7.62
N ILE A 351 4.31 7.28 -7.55
CA ILE A 351 5.12 6.99 -8.75
C ILE A 351 4.71 5.64 -9.36
N SER A 352 4.45 4.62 -8.54
CA SER A 352 3.97 3.34 -9.03
C SER A 352 2.61 3.45 -9.71
N SER A 353 1.73 4.30 -9.18
CA SER A 353 0.41 4.56 -9.77
C SER A 353 0.49 5.32 -11.10
N GLU A 354 1.45 6.24 -11.25
CA GLU A 354 1.59 7.07 -12.45
C GLU A 354 2.46 6.47 -13.57
N SER A 355 3.31 5.50 -13.24
CA SER A 355 4.18 4.82 -14.20
C SER A 355 3.44 4.23 -15.41
N ASP A 356 4.12 4.08 -16.54
CA ASP A 356 3.51 3.46 -17.73
C ASP A 356 3.30 1.96 -17.50
N VAL A 357 4.24 1.30 -16.83
CA VAL A 357 4.14 -0.12 -16.45
C VAL A 357 4.44 -0.29 -14.98
N PHE A 358 3.56 -0.99 -14.26
CA PHE A 358 3.79 -1.36 -12.87
C PHE A 358 4.11 -2.85 -12.73
N VAL A 359 5.14 -3.17 -11.97
CA VAL A 359 5.61 -4.53 -11.72
C VAL A 359 5.68 -4.81 -10.21
N PRO A 360 4.71 -5.52 -9.64
CA PRO A 360 4.75 -5.90 -8.24
C PRO A 360 5.64 -7.13 -8.05
N ALA A 361 6.82 -6.97 -7.43
CA ALA A 361 7.68 -8.12 -7.13
C ALA A 361 7.15 -8.95 -5.95
N ILE A 362 6.18 -8.43 -5.18
CA ILE A 362 5.54 -9.14 -4.07
C ILE A 362 4.03 -8.91 -4.10
N SER A 363 3.25 -9.96 -3.89
CA SER A 363 1.83 -9.82 -3.60
C SER A 363 1.59 -9.14 -2.25
N GLY A 364 0.65 -8.21 -2.19
CA GLY A 364 0.34 -7.48 -0.96
C GLY A 364 -0.67 -6.37 -1.16
N LEU A 365 -0.97 -5.65 -0.08
CA LEU A 365 -1.91 -4.52 -0.11
C LEU A 365 -1.40 -3.38 -1.00
N PHE A 366 -0.08 -3.14 -1.04
CA PHE A 366 0.52 -2.15 -1.93
C PHE A 366 0.18 -2.43 -3.40
N TYR A 367 0.43 -3.65 -3.87
CA TYR A 367 0.04 -4.10 -5.20
C TYR A 367 -1.47 -3.91 -5.44
N ALA A 368 -2.31 -4.36 -4.52
CA ALA A 368 -3.75 -4.24 -4.67
C ALA A 368 -4.21 -2.77 -4.82
N ASN A 369 -3.75 -1.87 -3.95
CA ASN A 369 -4.21 -0.48 -3.97
C ASN A 369 -3.54 0.38 -5.07
N VAL A 370 -2.30 0.09 -5.46
CA VAL A 370 -1.72 0.66 -6.69
C VAL A 370 -2.52 0.18 -7.90
N ALA A 371 -2.90 -1.10 -7.97
CA ALA A 371 -3.75 -1.61 -9.05
C ALA A 371 -5.11 -0.90 -9.08
N GLY A 372 -5.73 -0.66 -7.93
CA GLY A 372 -6.97 0.10 -7.83
C GLY A 372 -6.86 1.51 -8.40
N LYS A 373 -5.81 2.25 -8.04
CA LYS A 373 -5.58 3.61 -8.54
C LYS A 373 -5.32 3.63 -10.04
N ARG A 374 -4.49 2.70 -10.53
CA ARG A 374 -4.18 2.52 -11.95
C ARG A 374 -5.41 2.14 -12.80
N ILE A 375 -6.31 1.32 -12.27
CA ILE A 375 -7.57 0.99 -12.94
C ILE A 375 -8.42 2.24 -13.14
N GLY A 376 -8.51 3.11 -12.13
CA GLY A 376 -9.25 4.37 -12.22
C GLY A 376 -8.70 5.30 -13.30
N SER A 377 -7.39 5.43 -13.40
CA SER A 377 -6.73 6.26 -14.42
C SER A 377 -6.52 5.58 -15.78
N GLY A 378 -7.11 4.40 -16.01
CA GLY A 378 -6.99 3.67 -17.27
C GLY A 378 -5.63 2.97 -17.49
N LYS A 379 -4.66 3.12 -16.58
CA LYS A 379 -3.28 2.57 -16.64
C LYS A 379 -3.22 1.06 -16.37
N SER A 380 -3.84 0.27 -17.25
CA SER A 380 -4.08 -1.16 -17.02
C SER A 380 -2.82 -2.04 -17.12
N GLN A 381 -1.68 -1.48 -17.55
CA GLN A 381 -0.45 -2.21 -17.75
C GLN A 381 0.24 -2.55 -16.41
N ILE A 382 -0.18 -3.66 -15.80
CA ILE A 382 0.37 -4.21 -14.57
C ILE A 382 0.87 -5.62 -14.84
N LEU A 383 2.18 -5.82 -14.81
CA LEU A 383 2.82 -7.08 -15.20
C LEU A 383 3.35 -7.80 -13.96
N VAL A 384 2.77 -8.97 -13.66
CA VAL A 384 3.18 -9.78 -12.51
C VAL A 384 4.31 -10.71 -12.94
N PRO A 385 5.48 -10.67 -12.28
CA PRO A 385 6.58 -11.57 -12.61
C PRO A 385 6.18 -13.04 -12.46
N ALA A 386 6.77 -13.88 -13.29
CA ALA A 386 6.61 -15.32 -13.26
C ALA A 386 7.86 -16.00 -13.82
N ASN A 387 8.05 -17.28 -13.49
CA ASN A 387 9.08 -18.09 -14.14
C ASN A 387 8.69 -18.35 -15.59
N ILE A 388 9.41 -17.75 -16.53
CA ILE A 388 9.19 -17.93 -17.96
C ILE A 388 10.14 -19.04 -18.47
N PRO A 389 9.64 -20.26 -18.78
CA PRO A 389 10.50 -21.30 -19.34
C PRO A 389 11.03 -20.92 -20.73
N ASP A 390 10.16 -20.42 -21.62
CA ASP A 390 10.49 -20.13 -23.03
C ASP A 390 10.47 -18.62 -23.35
N SER A 391 11.37 -18.14 -24.21
CA SER A 391 11.52 -16.72 -24.61
C SER A 391 10.36 -16.14 -25.44
N SER A 392 9.23 -16.85 -25.59
CA SER A 392 8.14 -16.49 -26.50
C SER A 392 6.82 -16.09 -25.81
N ALA A 393 6.78 -16.03 -24.48
CA ALA A 393 5.57 -15.67 -23.76
C ALA A 393 5.20 -14.19 -23.99
N SER A 394 3.98 -13.93 -24.46
CA SER A 394 3.48 -12.57 -24.69
C SER A 394 3.29 -11.84 -23.35
N ALA A 395 3.62 -10.55 -23.27
CA ALA A 395 3.34 -9.73 -22.08
C ALA A 395 1.89 -9.84 -21.58
N SER A 396 0.93 -10.08 -22.49
CA SER A 396 -0.48 -10.31 -22.15
C SER A 396 -0.74 -11.52 -21.24
N SER A 397 0.12 -12.54 -21.24
CA SER A 397 0.01 -13.69 -20.33
C SER A 397 0.42 -13.38 -18.90
N PHE A 398 1.09 -12.24 -18.68
CA PHE A 398 1.56 -11.79 -17.36
C PHE A 398 0.78 -10.59 -16.84
N LEU A 399 -0.30 -10.22 -17.52
CA LEU A 399 -1.18 -9.15 -17.07
C LEU A 399 -1.82 -9.56 -15.73
N SER A 400 -1.75 -8.65 -14.76
CA SER A 400 -2.37 -8.81 -13.46
C SER A 400 -3.78 -9.39 -13.57
N HIS A 401 -4.05 -10.41 -12.75
CA HIS A 401 -5.40 -10.99 -12.64
C HIS A 401 -6.48 -9.95 -12.29
N TYR A 402 -6.11 -8.85 -11.64
CA TYR A 402 -7.00 -7.74 -11.34
C TYR A 402 -7.54 -7.11 -12.60
N VAL A 403 -6.68 -6.94 -13.60
CA VAL A 403 -7.00 -6.33 -14.89
C VAL A 403 -7.56 -7.38 -15.86
N SER A 404 -6.87 -8.50 -16.05
CA SER A 404 -7.25 -9.51 -17.06
C SER A 404 -8.60 -10.17 -16.76
N LYS A 405 -8.96 -10.34 -15.48
CA LYS A 405 -10.28 -10.88 -15.07
C LYS A 405 -11.25 -9.79 -14.63
N LYS A 406 -10.88 -8.51 -14.69
CA LYS A 406 -11.65 -7.36 -14.16
C LYS A 406 -12.23 -7.61 -12.77
N ASN A 407 -11.46 -8.25 -11.90
CA ASN A 407 -11.96 -8.76 -10.61
C ASN A 407 -11.53 -7.91 -9.42
N HIS A 408 -10.90 -6.75 -9.62
CA HIS A 408 -10.55 -5.81 -8.55
C HIS A 408 -11.76 -4.96 -8.12
N PHE A 409 -11.83 -4.58 -6.85
CA PHE A 409 -12.89 -3.72 -6.28
C PHE A 409 -13.02 -2.37 -7.01
N ALA A 410 -11.93 -1.82 -7.52
CA ALA A 410 -11.97 -0.61 -8.36
C ALA A 410 -12.95 -0.74 -9.54
N TYR A 411 -13.14 -1.93 -10.14
CA TYR A 411 -14.11 -2.15 -11.23
C TYR A 411 -15.58 -2.15 -10.77
N SER A 412 -15.89 -2.03 -9.47
CA SER A 412 -17.23 -1.65 -9.01
C SER A 412 -17.39 -0.15 -8.76
N CYS A 413 -16.26 0.57 -8.68
CA CYS A 413 -16.21 2.01 -8.41
C CYS A 413 -16.16 2.83 -9.69
N TYR A 414 -15.52 2.30 -10.73
CA TYR A 414 -15.34 2.98 -12.01
C TYR A 414 -16.19 2.35 -13.12
N CYS A 415 -16.77 3.21 -13.94
CA CYS A 415 -17.59 2.94 -15.11
C CYS A 415 -17.14 3.88 -16.25
#